data_AF-A0A9Q1MH50-F1
#
_entry.id   AF-A0A9Q1MH50-F1
#
_cell.length_a   1.000
_cell.length_b   1.000
_cell.length_c   1.000
_cell.angle_alpha   90.00
_cell.angle_beta   90.00
_cell.angle_gamma   90.00
#
_symmetry.space_group_name_H-M   'P 1'
#
loop_
_entity.id
_entity.type
_entity.pdbx_description
1 polymer ?
#
loop_
_entity_poly.entity_id
_entity_poly.type
_entity_poly.pdbx_seq_one_letter_code
_entity_poly.pdbx_strand_id
1 'polypeptide(L)'
;MFTIWGILQLLRRYPGKIPDVDLMFDCMDKPIINRTEHDSMPLPLFRYCTTPQHFDIPFPDWSFWGWSEINIRPWNEEFKSIKLGSLSRSWAKKIPVAYWKGNPDVVSPIRLELLNCNDTQMWRAQIMRQNWTEEAKVGFEKSKLSKQCNHRYKIYAEGYAWSVSLKYILACGSLPLIISPQYQDFFSRGLIPKKNYWPIPPFDLCPSIKAAVDWGNANPAEAEAIGKAGQDFMGSLSMDRIYDYMYHLISEYAKLQDFVPVQPSSALEICMDSVLCFADEKQKRFLKRSIAYPSPGSPCSLSS
;
A
#
# COMPACT_ATOMS: atom_id res chain seq x y z
N MET A 1 -0.42 -12.31 -11.47
CA MET A 1 -1.76 -12.93 -11.27
C MET A 1 -2.74 -11.99 -10.56
N PHE A 2 -2.52 -11.57 -9.31
CA PHE A 2 -3.47 -10.73 -8.57
C PHE A 2 -3.70 -9.33 -9.18
N THR A 3 -2.72 -8.76 -9.87
CA THR A 3 -2.89 -7.50 -10.64
C THR A 3 -3.88 -7.66 -11.79
N ILE A 4 -3.72 -8.74 -12.57
CA ILE A 4 -4.65 -9.12 -13.65
C ILE A 4 -6.03 -9.40 -13.08
N TRP A 5 -6.12 -10.10 -11.95
CA TRP A 5 -7.38 -10.29 -11.23
C TRP A 5 -8.05 -8.95 -10.90
N GLY A 6 -7.28 -7.98 -10.42
CA GLY A 6 -7.78 -6.64 -10.12
C GLY A 6 -8.38 -5.92 -11.32
N ILE A 7 -7.72 -6.01 -12.48
CA ILE A 7 -8.25 -5.48 -13.75
C ILE A 7 -9.55 -6.18 -14.16
N LEU A 8 -9.62 -7.51 -14.06
CA LEU A 8 -10.88 -8.25 -14.31
C LEU A 8 -12.00 -7.82 -13.35
N GLN A 9 -11.66 -7.57 -12.08
CA GLN A 9 -12.63 -7.08 -11.11
C GLN A 9 -13.09 -5.64 -11.42
N LEU A 10 -12.22 -4.80 -11.98
CA LEU A 10 -12.62 -3.49 -12.50
C LEU A 10 -13.64 -3.62 -13.65
N LEU A 11 -13.36 -4.47 -14.65
CA LEU A 11 -14.28 -4.74 -15.76
C LEU A 11 -15.64 -5.25 -15.26
N ARG A 12 -15.63 -6.09 -14.23
CA ARG A 12 -16.84 -6.60 -13.58
C ARG A 12 -17.56 -5.55 -12.74
N ARG A 13 -16.81 -4.63 -12.12
CA ARG A 13 -17.35 -3.51 -11.34
C ARG A 13 -18.06 -2.50 -12.23
N TYR A 14 -17.51 -2.23 -13.41
CA TYR A 14 -18.06 -1.29 -14.39
C TYR A 14 -18.24 -1.91 -15.79
N PRO A 15 -19.18 -2.86 -15.97
CA PRO A 15 -19.36 -3.58 -17.23
C PRO A 15 -19.66 -2.65 -18.40
N GLY A 16 -18.87 -2.77 -19.47
CA GLY A 16 -19.04 -1.97 -20.70
C GLY A 16 -18.77 -0.47 -20.56
N LYS A 17 -18.11 -0.04 -19.47
CA LYS A 17 -17.77 1.37 -19.24
C LYS A 17 -16.29 1.70 -19.41
N ILE A 18 -15.42 0.70 -19.38
CA ILE A 18 -13.99 0.85 -19.64
C ILE A 18 -13.81 0.91 -21.16
N PRO A 19 -13.13 1.95 -21.69
CA PRO A 19 -12.86 2.04 -23.13
C PRO A 19 -11.86 0.96 -23.57
N ASP A 20 -11.85 0.66 -24.86
CA ASP A 20 -10.75 -0.10 -25.47
C ASP A 20 -9.44 0.65 -25.25
N VAL A 21 -8.40 -0.05 -24.80
CA VAL A 21 -7.14 0.56 -24.35
C VAL A 21 -5.99 -0.43 -24.53
N ASP A 22 -4.85 0.06 -25.03
CA ASP A 22 -3.59 -0.69 -25.02
C ASP A 22 -2.64 -0.07 -23.99
N LEU A 23 -2.28 -0.86 -22.97
CA LEU A 23 -1.39 -0.42 -21.89
C LEU A 23 -0.25 -1.41 -21.67
N MET A 24 0.91 -0.88 -21.30
CA MET A 24 2.03 -1.67 -20.81
C MET A 24 2.06 -1.64 -19.29
N PHE A 25 2.18 -2.81 -18.67
CA PHE A 25 2.23 -2.95 -17.22
C PHE A 25 3.44 -3.79 -16.82
N ASP A 26 4.32 -3.23 -15.99
CA ASP A 26 5.43 -3.96 -15.40
C ASP A 26 5.20 -4.16 -13.89
N CYS A 27 5.20 -5.44 -13.49
CA CYS A 27 4.91 -5.88 -12.13
C CYS A 27 6.15 -5.90 -11.21
N MET A 28 7.32 -5.41 -11.62
CA MET A 28 8.49 -5.29 -10.75
C MET A 28 8.41 -4.03 -9.85
N ASP A 29 9.25 -4.00 -8.81
CA ASP A 29 9.10 -3.05 -7.71
C ASP A 29 9.58 -1.61 -8.01
N LYS A 30 10.64 -1.42 -8.79
CA LYS A 30 11.21 -0.08 -9.01
C LYS A 30 10.63 0.60 -10.23
N PRO A 31 10.39 1.92 -10.21
CA PRO A 31 10.14 2.66 -11.44
C PRO A 31 11.39 2.64 -12.32
N ILE A 32 11.19 2.69 -13.64
CA ILE A 32 12.29 2.51 -14.60
C ILE A 32 12.34 3.57 -15.71
N ILE A 33 11.26 4.32 -15.95
CA ILE A 33 11.24 5.30 -17.03
C ILE A 33 11.76 6.64 -16.50
N ASN A 34 13.09 6.79 -16.51
CA ASN A 34 13.77 8.00 -16.05
C ASN A 34 13.40 9.21 -16.94
N ARG A 35 13.03 10.33 -16.32
CA ARG A 35 12.60 11.54 -17.03
C ARG A 35 13.68 12.18 -17.87
N THR A 36 14.93 12.17 -17.40
CA THR A 36 16.06 12.78 -18.13
C THR A 36 16.45 11.94 -19.34
N GLU A 37 16.43 10.61 -19.21
CA GLU A 37 16.79 9.69 -20.31
C GLU A 37 15.68 9.60 -21.38
N HIS A 38 14.42 9.74 -20.96
CA HIS A 38 13.24 9.62 -21.83
C HIS A 38 12.53 10.96 -22.08
N ASP A 39 13.23 12.10 -21.94
CA ASP A 39 12.61 13.43 -22.07
C ASP A 39 11.98 13.65 -23.47
N SER A 40 12.68 13.23 -24.52
CA SER A 40 12.22 13.37 -25.91
C SER A 40 11.14 12.36 -26.32
N MET A 41 11.00 11.26 -25.57
CA MET A 41 10.01 10.21 -25.84
C MET A 41 9.58 9.55 -24.52
N PRO A 42 8.68 10.20 -23.76
CA PRO A 42 8.15 9.63 -22.51
C PRO A 42 7.40 8.34 -22.79
N LEU A 43 7.90 7.22 -22.29
CA LEU A 43 7.27 5.90 -22.48
C LEU A 43 6.24 5.65 -21.37
N PRO A 44 4.94 5.46 -21.70
CA PRO A 44 3.93 5.17 -20.70
C PRO A 44 4.09 3.75 -20.16
N LEU A 45 4.41 3.63 -18.87
CA LEU A 45 4.51 2.34 -18.20
C LEU A 45 3.75 2.36 -16.88
N PHE A 46 2.76 1.48 -16.75
CA PHE A 46 2.05 1.28 -15.50
C PHE A 46 2.89 0.43 -14.55
N ARG A 47 3.02 0.93 -13.33
CA ARG A 47 3.72 0.26 -12.23
C ARG A 47 3.02 0.57 -10.92
N TYR A 48 3.51 0.03 -9.82
CA TYR A 48 2.89 0.25 -8.52
C TYR A 48 3.38 1.50 -7.78
N CYS A 49 4.52 2.07 -8.21
CA CYS A 49 5.03 3.32 -7.68
C CYS A 49 5.79 4.13 -8.73
N THR A 50 6.08 5.38 -8.39
CA THR A 50 6.91 6.31 -9.18
C THR A 50 7.77 7.17 -8.25
N THR A 51 8.63 8.00 -8.82
CA THR A 51 9.30 9.11 -8.10
C THR A 51 9.16 10.40 -8.92
N PRO A 52 9.51 11.58 -8.38
CA PRO A 52 9.53 12.82 -9.17
C PRO A 52 10.44 12.75 -10.41
N GLN A 53 11.39 11.82 -10.45
CA GLN A 53 12.35 11.62 -11.55
C GLN A 53 11.88 10.58 -12.57
N HIS A 54 10.69 10.00 -12.41
CA HIS A 54 10.20 8.93 -13.27
C HIS A 54 8.85 9.28 -13.92
N PHE A 55 8.61 8.73 -15.11
CA PHE A 55 7.34 8.85 -15.84
C PHE A 55 6.36 7.72 -15.53
N ASP A 56 6.80 6.65 -14.84
CA ASP A 56 5.97 5.51 -14.49
C ASP A 56 4.65 5.94 -13.82
N ILE A 57 3.55 5.30 -14.23
CA ILE A 57 2.17 5.63 -13.86
C ILE A 57 1.74 4.74 -12.69
N PRO A 58 1.54 5.26 -11.47
CA PRO A 58 1.18 4.45 -10.31
C PRO A 58 -0.23 3.86 -10.40
N PHE A 59 -0.31 2.54 -10.27
CA PHE A 59 -1.52 1.73 -10.22
C PHE A 59 -1.63 1.02 -8.86
N PRO A 60 -2.84 0.73 -8.35
CA PRO A 60 -3.00 -0.02 -7.10
C PRO A 60 -2.26 -1.36 -7.12
N ASP A 61 -1.48 -1.62 -6.08
CA ASP A 61 -0.72 -2.86 -5.96
C ASP A 61 -1.61 -4.11 -5.84
N TRP A 62 -1.05 -5.28 -6.11
CA TRP A 62 -1.80 -6.54 -6.11
C TRP A 62 -2.44 -6.88 -4.76
N SER A 63 -1.89 -6.37 -3.65
CA SER A 63 -2.31 -6.76 -2.30
C SER A 63 -3.66 -6.18 -1.89
N PHE A 64 -4.25 -5.25 -2.66
CA PHE A 64 -5.64 -4.83 -2.46
C PHE A 64 -6.63 -5.98 -2.67
N TRP A 65 -6.32 -6.91 -3.58
CA TRP A 65 -7.10 -8.13 -3.81
C TRP A 65 -6.61 -9.34 -3.01
N GLY A 66 -5.52 -9.18 -2.26
CA GLY A 66 -4.92 -10.18 -1.38
C GLY A 66 -3.45 -10.47 -1.71
N TRP A 67 -2.75 -11.02 -0.72
CA TRP A 67 -1.37 -11.49 -0.86
C TRP A 67 -1.25 -12.85 -0.17
N SER A 68 -1.54 -13.90 -0.94
CA SER A 68 -1.69 -15.26 -0.43
C SER A 68 -0.41 -15.80 0.22
N GLU A 69 0.76 -15.43 -0.31
CA GLU A 69 2.08 -15.93 0.04
C GLU A 69 2.37 -15.68 1.53
N ILE A 70 1.95 -14.52 2.04
CA ILE A 70 2.12 -14.11 3.43
C ILE A 70 0.79 -13.97 4.21
N ASN A 71 -0.29 -14.56 3.68
CA ASN A 71 -1.60 -14.66 4.33
C ASN A 71 -2.28 -13.31 4.64
N ILE A 72 -2.06 -12.28 3.79
CA ILE A 72 -2.73 -10.98 3.92
C ILE A 72 -4.00 -10.96 3.08
N ARG A 73 -5.14 -10.73 3.74
CA ARG A 73 -6.48 -10.83 3.14
C ARG A 73 -6.74 -9.66 2.18
N PRO A 74 -7.76 -9.75 1.31
CA PRO A 74 -8.20 -8.60 0.52
C PRO A 74 -8.50 -7.39 1.41
N TRP A 75 -8.30 -6.20 0.86
CA TRP A 75 -8.26 -4.95 1.63
C TRP A 75 -9.53 -4.67 2.44
N ASN A 76 -10.70 -4.94 1.87
CA ASN A 76 -11.99 -4.79 2.54
C ASN A 76 -12.11 -5.59 3.85
N GLU A 77 -11.48 -6.75 3.91
CA GLU A 77 -11.44 -7.62 5.08
C GLU A 77 -10.28 -7.26 6.01
N GLU A 78 -9.09 -7.05 5.44
CA GLU A 78 -7.87 -6.79 6.22
C GLU A 78 -7.97 -5.45 6.96
N PHE A 79 -8.48 -4.39 6.31
CA PHE A 79 -8.71 -3.10 6.97
C PHE A 79 -9.67 -3.23 8.15
N LYS A 80 -10.79 -3.95 7.98
CA LYS A 80 -11.76 -4.19 9.09
C LYS A 80 -11.10 -4.96 10.22
N SER A 81 -10.32 -5.98 9.91
CA SER A 81 -9.56 -6.78 10.88
C SER A 81 -8.57 -5.92 11.67
N ILE A 82 -7.79 -5.07 10.98
CA ILE A 82 -6.83 -4.16 11.61
C ILE A 82 -7.55 -3.12 12.47
N LYS A 83 -8.63 -2.50 11.95
CA LYS A 83 -9.42 -1.51 12.67
C LYS A 83 -10.02 -2.10 13.95
N LEU A 84 -10.65 -3.27 13.89
CA LEU A 84 -11.15 -3.96 15.08
C LEU A 84 -10.02 -4.34 16.05
N GLY A 85 -8.90 -4.85 15.53
CA GLY A 85 -7.71 -5.14 16.34
C GLY A 85 -7.16 -3.92 17.06
N SER A 86 -7.20 -2.75 16.43
CA SER A 86 -6.75 -1.48 17.03
C SER A 86 -7.57 -1.05 18.24
N LEU A 87 -8.84 -1.48 18.33
CA LEU A 87 -9.77 -1.19 19.42
C LEU A 87 -9.56 -2.10 20.64
N SER A 88 -8.78 -3.18 20.53
CA SER A 88 -8.45 -4.06 21.67
C SER A 88 -7.76 -3.31 22.81
N ARG A 89 -7.16 -2.16 22.52
CA ARG A 89 -6.51 -1.28 23.48
C ARG A 89 -6.73 0.17 23.10
N SER A 90 -7.33 0.96 24.01
CA SER A 90 -7.48 2.41 23.83
C SER A 90 -6.12 3.07 23.61
N TRP A 91 -6.08 4.16 22.85
CA TRP A 91 -4.83 4.86 22.51
C TRP A 91 -4.01 5.19 23.76
N ALA A 92 -4.65 5.72 24.80
CA ALA A 92 -4.01 6.05 26.08
C ALA A 92 -3.29 4.87 26.73
N LYS A 93 -3.81 3.64 26.55
CA LYS A 93 -3.22 2.40 27.10
C LYS A 93 -2.20 1.73 26.17
N LYS A 94 -2.03 2.19 24.91
CA LYS A 94 -1.01 1.67 23.99
C LYS A 94 0.40 1.95 24.53
N ILE A 95 1.35 1.09 24.16
CA ILE A 95 2.74 1.17 24.62
C ILE A 95 3.36 2.47 24.06
N PRO A 96 3.94 3.35 24.91
CA PRO A 96 4.37 4.70 24.51
C PRO A 96 5.76 4.74 23.86
N VAL A 97 6.05 3.75 23.01
CA VAL A 97 7.30 3.63 22.24
C VAL A 97 6.97 3.43 20.76
N ALA A 98 7.88 3.84 19.89
CA ALA A 98 7.76 3.57 18.47
C ALA A 98 8.02 2.10 18.15
N TYR A 99 7.29 1.58 17.18
CA TYR A 99 7.38 0.17 16.80
C TYR A 99 7.49 -0.01 15.29
N TRP A 100 8.44 -0.83 14.89
CA TRP A 100 8.58 -1.34 13.54
C TRP A 100 8.71 -2.86 13.56
N LYS A 101 8.07 -3.53 12.60
CA LYS A 101 8.34 -4.94 12.30
C LYS A 101 8.42 -5.10 10.79
N GLY A 102 9.57 -5.52 10.28
CA GLY A 102 9.78 -5.66 8.84
C GLY A 102 11.03 -6.45 8.48
N ASN A 103 11.14 -6.82 7.21
CA ASN A 103 12.31 -7.53 6.70
C ASN A 103 13.37 -6.49 6.32
N PRO A 104 14.53 -6.43 7.01
CA PRO A 104 15.62 -5.52 6.63
C PRO A 104 16.41 -6.01 5.42
N ASP A 105 16.35 -7.32 5.11
CA ASP A 105 17.17 -7.97 4.10
C ASP A 105 16.52 -7.85 2.70
N VAL A 106 16.24 -6.61 2.29
CA VAL A 106 15.54 -6.23 1.03
C VAL A 106 16.28 -5.14 0.25
N VAL A 107 17.60 -5.03 0.42
CA VAL A 107 18.46 -4.01 -0.21
C VAL A 107 17.94 -2.59 0.05
N SER A 108 17.62 -2.32 1.32
CA SER A 108 17.11 -1.03 1.78
C SER A 108 18.05 -0.45 2.83
N PRO A 109 18.89 0.55 2.48
CA PRO A 109 19.80 1.18 3.44
C PRO A 109 19.06 1.75 4.65
N ILE A 110 17.87 2.32 4.44
CA ILE A 110 17.10 2.94 5.53
C ILE A 110 16.57 1.90 6.53
N ARG A 111 16.25 0.67 6.09
CA ARG A 111 15.87 -0.41 7.01
C ARG A 111 17.04 -0.96 7.79
N LEU A 112 18.23 -1.00 7.19
CA LEU A 112 19.45 -1.39 7.89
C LEU A 112 19.79 -0.35 8.97
N GLU A 113 19.73 0.94 8.63
CA GLU A 113 19.95 2.02 9.59
C GLU A 113 18.93 1.99 10.73
N LEU A 114 17.65 1.73 10.43
CA LEU A 114 16.59 1.65 11.43
C LEU A 114 16.86 0.59 12.52
N LEU A 115 17.64 -0.47 12.22
CA LEU A 115 18.00 -1.48 13.22
C LEU A 115 18.86 -0.90 14.35
N ASN A 116 19.66 0.14 14.08
CA ASN A 116 20.48 0.81 15.08
C ASN A 116 19.63 1.55 16.13
N CYS A 117 18.35 1.79 15.83
CA CYS A 117 17.42 2.46 16.73
C CYS A 117 16.75 1.52 17.75
N ASN A 118 17.10 0.23 17.79
CA ASN A 118 16.43 -0.77 18.64
C ASN A 118 16.80 -0.67 20.13
N ASP A 119 16.46 0.45 20.76
CA ASP A 119 16.63 0.69 22.19
C ASP A 119 15.44 1.50 22.72
N THR A 120 14.65 0.86 23.60
CA THR A 120 13.46 1.51 24.18
C THR A 120 13.79 2.57 25.23
N GLN A 121 14.98 2.53 25.84
CA GLN A 121 15.42 3.52 26.83
C GLN A 121 16.07 4.71 26.14
N MET A 122 17.00 4.46 25.21
CA MET A 122 17.74 5.50 24.51
C MET A 122 16.89 6.18 23.43
N TRP A 123 16.30 5.40 22.52
CA TRP A 123 15.61 5.91 21.32
C TRP A 123 14.09 5.86 21.39
N ARG A 124 13.54 5.26 22.46
CA ARG A 124 12.10 4.97 22.60
C ARG A 124 11.54 4.20 21.41
N ALA A 125 12.32 3.28 20.85
CA ALA A 125 11.92 2.49 19.71
C ALA A 125 12.17 1.00 19.93
N GLN A 126 11.25 0.19 19.39
CA GLN A 126 11.32 -1.26 19.37
C GLN A 126 11.27 -1.72 17.90
N ILE A 127 12.34 -2.33 17.44
CA ILE A 127 12.55 -2.69 16.04
C ILE A 127 12.67 -4.22 15.94
N MET A 128 11.69 -4.83 15.29
CA MET A 128 11.55 -6.29 15.19
C MET A 128 11.87 -6.76 13.77
N ARG A 129 12.77 -7.74 13.63
CA ARG A 129 13.03 -8.40 12.35
C ARG A 129 11.87 -9.32 11.97
N GLN A 130 11.41 -9.21 10.73
CA GLN A 130 10.38 -10.08 10.14
C GLN A 130 11.05 -11.18 9.32
N ASN A 131 10.92 -12.43 9.75
CA ASN A 131 11.38 -13.60 9.01
C ASN A 131 10.16 -14.35 8.44
N TRP A 132 9.93 -14.24 7.14
CA TRP A 132 8.77 -14.86 6.48
C TRP A 132 8.83 -16.39 6.46
N THR A 133 10.03 -16.97 6.39
CA THR A 133 10.24 -18.42 6.43
C THR A 133 9.83 -19.00 7.78
N GLU A 134 10.22 -18.35 8.89
CA GLU A 134 9.81 -18.78 10.24
C GLU A 134 8.31 -18.55 10.48
N GLU A 135 7.76 -17.46 9.99
CA GLU A 135 6.31 -17.22 10.13
C GLU A 135 5.46 -18.20 9.35
N ALA A 136 5.91 -18.63 8.17
CA ALA A 136 5.21 -19.64 7.39
C ALA A 136 5.03 -20.95 8.18
N LYS A 137 6.02 -21.34 9.00
CA LYS A 137 5.96 -22.53 9.87
C LYS A 137 4.87 -22.45 10.95
N VAL A 138 4.50 -21.24 11.38
CA VAL A 138 3.50 -20.99 12.43
C VAL A 138 2.23 -20.32 11.89
N GLY A 139 2.00 -20.37 10.57
CA GLY A 139 0.79 -19.84 9.95
C GLY A 139 0.65 -18.30 10.00
N PHE A 140 1.77 -17.58 10.11
CA PHE A 140 1.85 -16.10 10.18
C PHE A 140 1.20 -15.47 11.42
N GLU A 141 0.96 -16.24 12.48
CA GLU A 141 0.26 -15.75 13.68
C GLU A 141 0.96 -14.59 14.40
N LYS A 142 2.30 -14.53 14.38
CA LYS A 142 3.05 -13.43 15.01
C LYS A 142 3.16 -12.20 14.10
N SER A 143 2.74 -12.32 12.84
CA SER A 143 2.77 -11.25 11.84
C SER A 143 1.39 -10.75 11.46
N LYS A 144 0.34 -11.33 12.07
CA LYS A 144 -1.04 -10.87 11.92
C LYS A 144 -1.16 -9.39 12.24
N LEU A 145 -1.51 -8.59 11.23
CA LEU A 145 -1.49 -7.12 11.31
C LEU A 145 -2.42 -6.58 12.39
N SER A 146 -3.58 -7.22 12.60
CA SER A 146 -4.55 -6.86 13.64
C SER A 146 -4.00 -6.98 15.08
N LYS A 147 -2.92 -7.74 15.29
CA LYS A 147 -2.24 -7.87 16.59
C LYS A 147 -1.06 -6.90 16.76
N GLN A 148 -0.77 -6.07 15.75
CA GLN A 148 0.40 -5.18 15.74
C GLN A 148 0.08 -3.69 15.98
N CYS A 149 -1.12 -3.36 16.44
CA CYS A 149 -1.57 -1.99 16.72
C CYS A 149 -1.53 -1.63 18.22
N ASN A 150 -0.61 -2.25 18.97
CA ASN A 150 -0.52 -2.12 20.44
C ASN A 150 0.38 -0.97 20.92
N HIS A 151 1.09 -0.32 20.00
CA HIS A 151 2.01 0.77 20.26
C HIS A 151 1.41 2.11 19.82
N ARG A 152 1.73 3.19 20.53
CA ARG A 152 1.24 4.54 20.18
C ARG A 152 1.76 5.00 18.83
N TYR A 153 2.96 4.57 18.44
CA TYR A 153 3.62 4.99 17.21
C TYR A 153 4.03 3.80 16.35
N LYS A 154 3.80 3.90 15.04
CA LYS A 154 4.14 2.86 14.06
C LYS A 154 5.07 3.46 13.00
N ILE A 155 6.26 2.92 12.86
CA ILE A 155 7.25 3.43 11.90
C ILE A 155 6.97 2.82 10.53
N TYR A 156 7.02 3.65 9.49
CA TYR A 156 7.06 3.22 8.10
C TYR A 156 8.47 3.43 7.53
N ALA A 157 8.99 2.40 6.87
CA ALA A 157 10.28 2.41 6.18
C ALA A 157 10.16 1.67 4.85
N GLU A 158 10.61 2.32 3.77
CA GLU A 158 10.62 1.75 2.43
C GLU A 158 11.51 0.50 2.34
N GLY A 159 11.19 -0.39 1.40
CA GLY A 159 11.91 -1.63 1.17
C GLY A 159 12.86 -1.48 -0.01
N TYR A 160 12.84 -2.48 -0.89
CA TYR A 160 13.54 -2.42 -2.18
C TYR A 160 13.05 -1.25 -3.05
N ALA A 161 11.74 -0.95 -2.96
CA ALA A 161 11.09 0.25 -3.47
C ALA A 161 10.04 0.76 -2.45
N TRP A 162 8.88 1.26 -2.91
CA TRP A 162 7.75 1.52 -2.00
C TRP A 162 7.41 0.27 -1.19
N SER A 163 6.96 0.44 0.05
CA SER A 163 6.50 -0.70 0.86
C SER A 163 4.98 -0.74 0.97
N VAL A 164 4.43 -1.90 0.60
CA VAL A 164 3.01 -2.28 0.79
C VAL A 164 2.53 -2.08 2.24
N SER A 165 3.45 -2.07 3.22
CA SER A 165 3.15 -1.90 4.64
C SER A 165 2.52 -0.54 5.00
N LEU A 166 2.62 0.48 4.14
CA LEU A 166 2.15 1.85 4.41
C LEU A 166 0.67 1.87 4.82
N LYS A 167 -0.20 1.28 3.99
CA LYS A 167 -1.65 1.26 4.24
C LYS A 167 -2.03 0.52 5.52
N TYR A 168 -1.30 -0.53 5.87
CA TYR A 168 -1.54 -1.30 7.09
C TYR A 168 -1.09 -0.56 8.35
N ILE A 169 0.02 0.18 8.27
CA ILE A 169 0.52 1.05 9.34
C ILE A 169 -0.49 2.18 9.60
N LEU A 170 -0.94 2.87 8.54
CA LEU A 170 -1.95 3.92 8.63
C LEU A 170 -3.28 3.41 9.22
N ALA A 171 -3.66 2.16 8.91
CA ALA A 171 -4.89 1.56 9.42
C ALA A 171 -4.88 1.23 10.93
N CYS A 172 -3.76 1.31 11.64
CA CYS A 172 -3.67 0.91 13.04
C CYS A 172 -4.28 1.90 14.06
N GLY A 173 -4.56 3.14 13.66
CA GLY A 173 -4.96 4.21 14.61
C GLY A 173 -3.86 4.65 15.60
N SER A 174 -2.67 4.07 15.48
CA SER A 174 -1.42 4.59 16.04
C SER A 174 -0.95 5.78 15.22
N LEU A 175 -0.16 6.69 15.80
CA LEU A 175 0.52 7.75 15.05
C LEU A 175 1.57 7.14 14.10
N PRO A 176 1.40 7.24 12.77
CA PRO A 176 2.39 6.78 11.82
C PRO A 176 3.61 7.71 11.83
N LEU A 177 4.81 7.16 12.02
CA LEU A 177 6.07 7.87 11.83
C LEU A 177 6.63 7.46 10.46
N ILE A 178 6.47 8.30 9.45
CA ILE A 178 6.86 7.97 8.08
C ILE A 178 8.24 8.55 7.82
N ILE A 179 9.22 7.67 7.66
CA ILE A 179 10.55 8.07 7.17
C ILE A 179 10.37 8.56 5.74
N SER A 180 10.84 9.77 5.45
CA SER A 180 10.58 10.49 4.19
C SER A 180 10.67 9.57 2.98
N PRO A 181 9.52 9.28 2.32
CA PRO A 181 9.49 8.28 1.27
C PRO A 181 10.12 8.83 -0.01
N GLN A 182 10.86 7.99 -0.72
CA GLN A 182 11.38 8.27 -2.05
C GLN A 182 10.33 7.95 -3.13
N TYR A 183 9.48 6.96 -2.86
CA TYR A 183 8.50 6.45 -3.80
C TYR A 183 7.10 6.96 -3.49
N GLN A 184 6.30 7.12 -4.53
CA GLN A 184 4.90 7.51 -4.46
C GLN A 184 4.05 6.40 -5.07
N ASP A 185 3.09 5.89 -4.30
CA ASP A 185 2.04 5.03 -4.80
C ASP A 185 0.80 5.86 -5.16
N PHE A 186 -0.26 5.20 -5.62
CA PHE A 186 -1.45 5.88 -6.11
C PHE A 186 -2.22 6.70 -5.05
N PHE A 187 -2.03 6.44 -3.74
CA PHE A 187 -2.74 7.16 -2.68
C PHE A 187 -1.84 8.06 -1.83
N SER A 188 -0.51 7.84 -1.85
CA SER A 188 0.40 8.50 -0.91
C SER A 188 0.44 10.02 -1.04
N ARG A 189 0.17 10.56 -2.24
CA ARG A 189 0.04 12.02 -2.46
C ARG A 189 -1.14 12.65 -1.71
N GLY A 190 -2.15 11.85 -1.31
CA GLY A 190 -3.26 12.32 -0.49
C GLY A 190 -2.94 12.44 1.00
N LEU A 191 -1.77 11.99 1.45
CA LEU A 191 -1.35 12.07 2.85
C LEU A 191 -0.74 13.44 3.15
N ILE A 192 -1.25 14.09 4.20
CA ILE A 192 -0.77 15.41 4.62
C ILE A 192 0.10 15.26 5.89
N PRO A 193 1.36 15.74 5.87
CA PRO A 193 2.23 15.73 7.04
C PRO A 193 1.59 16.45 8.22
N LYS A 194 1.77 15.91 9.44
CA LYS A 194 1.17 16.38 10.70
C LYS A 194 -0.37 16.38 10.76
N LYS A 195 -1.04 15.89 9.71
CA LYS A 195 -2.49 15.62 9.71
C LYS A 195 -2.76 14.12 9.69
N ASN A 196 -2.11 13.36 8.81
CA ASN A 196 -2.30 11.90 8.71
C ASN A 196 -1.13 11.10 9.29
N TYR A 197 0.04 11.73 9.43
CA TYR A 197 1.27 11.09 9.89
C TYR A 197 2.29 12.11 10.41
N TRP A 198 3.32 11.65 11.10
CA TRP A 198 4.47 12.45 11.49
C TRP A 198 5.68 12.16 10.57
N PRO A 199 6.23 13.16 9.86
CA PRO A 199 7.37 12.95 8.98
C PRO A 199 8.66 12.76 9.80
N ILE A 200 9.49 11.81 9.38
CA ILE A 200 10.82 11.54 9.96
C ILE A 200 11.87 11.72 8.85
N PRO A 201 12.89 12.58 9.02
CA PRO A 201 13.96 12.71 8.04
C PRO A 201 14.73 11.39 7.89
N PRO A 202 15.33 11.12 6.70
CA PRO A 202 16.11 9.90 6.48
C PRO A 202 17.51 9.96 7.12
N PHE A 203 17.93 11.13 7.59
CA PHE A 203 19.15 11.38 8.36
C PHE A 203 18.79 11.58 9.84
N ASP A 204 19.77 11.38 10.74
CA ASP A 204 19.58 11.45 12.20
C ASP A 204 18.35 10.64 12.67
N LEU A 205 18.23 9.42 12.15
CA LEU A 205 17.00 8.62 12.20
C LEU A 205 16.55 8.34 13.63
N CYS A 206 17.42 7.78 14.48
CA CYS A 206 17.06 7.41 15.86
C CYS A 206 16.77 8.64 16.74
N PRO A 207 17.59 9.72 16.71
CA PRO A 207 17.25 10.97 17.38
C PRO A 207 15.90 11.56 16.92
N SER A 208 15.61 11.53 15.62
CA SER A 208 14.36 12.05 15.06
C SER A 208 13.13 11.23 15.48
N ILE A 209 13.24 9.90 15.49
CA ILE A 209 12.20 9.01 16.02
C ILE A 209 11.98 9.31 17.50
N LYS A 210 13.05 9.42 18.29
CA LYS A 210 12.96 9.73 19.72
C LYS A 210 12.24 11.05 19.96
N ALA A 211 12.61 12.10 19.23
CA ALA A 211 11.99 13.42 19.34
C ALA A 211 10.49 13.39 19.01
N ALA A 212 10.09 12.65 17.97
CA ALA A 212 8.68 12.47 17.62
C ALA A 212 7.90 11.72 18.72
N VAL A 213 8.49 10.68 19.31
CA VAL A 213 7.88 9.91 20.40
C VAL A 213 7.79 10.74 21.68
N ASP A 214 8.84 11.50 22.03
CA ASP A 214 8.84 12.43 23.17
C ASP A 214 7.72 13.47 23.00
N TRP A 215 7.63 14.10 21.83
CA TRP A 215 6.57 15.06 21.52
C TRP A 215 5.18 14.42 21.65
N GLY A 216 4.96 13.25 21.05
CA GLY A 216 3.64 12.62 21.07
C GLY A 216 3.23 12.15 22.47
N ASN A 217 4.20 11.79 23.32
CA ASN A 217 3.91 11.41 24.71
C ASN A 217 3.60 12.63 25.58
N ALA A 218 4.14 13.81 25.25
CA ALA A 218 3.79 15.08 25.87
C ALA A 218 2.47 15.67 25.32
N ASN A 219 2.06 15.29 24.10
CA ASN A 219 0.87 15.80 23.40
C ASN A 219 -0.05 14.64 22.96
N PRO A 220 -0.61 13.86 23.91
CA PRO A 220 -1.30 12.62 23.60
C PRO A 220 -2.58 12.82 22.77
N ALA A 221 -3.31 13.91 22.98
CA ALA A 221 -4.55 14.19 22.24
C ALA A 221 -4.26 14.49 20.77
N GLU A 222 -3.23 15.28 20.49
CA GLU A 222 -2.77 15.62 19.15
C GLU A 222 -2.20 14.39 18.44
N ALA A 223 -1.37 13.59 19.13
CA ALA A 223 -0.82 12.36 18.57
C ALA A 223 -1.91 11.33 18.24
N GLU A 224 -2.92 11.19 19.10
CA GLU A 224 -4.10 10.36 18.83
C GLU A 224 -4.91 10.89 17.64
N ALA A 225 -5.14 12.20 17.56
CA ALA A 225 -5.88 12.83 16.47
C ALA A 225 -5.21 12.57 15.10
N ILE A 226 -3.88 12.70 15.01
CA ILE A 226 -3.14 12.41 13.77
C ILE A 226 -3.25 10.92 13.40
N GLY A 227 -3.07 10.02 14.38
CA GLY A 227 -3.22 8.58 14.16
C GLY A 227 -4.62 8.19 13.69
N LYS A 228 -5.65 8.80 14.29
CA LYS A 228 -7.05 8.64 13.89
C LYS A 228 -7.28 9.15 12.48
N ALA A 229 -6.76 10.34 12.13
CA ALA A 229 -6.90 10.90 10.78
C ALA A 229 -6.19 10.04 9.72
N GLY A 230 -5.06 9.39 10.04
CA GLY A 230 -4.43 8.39 9.18
C GLY A 230 -5.33 7.15 8.97
N GLN A 231 -5.92 6.62 10.04
CA GLN A 231 -6.84 5.47 9.98
C GLN A 231 -8.14 5.82 9.24
N ASP A 232 -8.68 7.02 9.44
CA ASP A 232 -9.90 7.50 8.77
C ASP A 232 -9.66 7.69 7.26
N PHE A 233 -8.49 8.21 6.87
CA PHE A 233 -8.10 8.29 5.45
C PHE A 233 -8.03 6.89 4.81
N MET A 234 -7.43 5.91 5.47
CA MET A 234 -7.46 4.50 5.01
C MET A 234 -8.87 3.91 4.98
N GLY A 235 -9.74 4.30 5.91
CA GLY A 235 -11.15 3.92 5.89
C GLY A 235 -11.93 4.51 4.72
N SER A 236 -11.51 5.69 4.23
CA SER A 236 -12.08 6.29 3.03
C SER A 236 -11.65 5.58 1.75
N LEU A 237 -10.46 4.98 1.73
CA LEU A 237 -9.87 4.24 0.60
C LEU A 237 -10.53 2.85 0.43
N SER A 238 -11.85 2.81 0.26
CA SER A 238 -12.61 1.59 0.01
C SER A 238 -12.27 0.96 -1.35
N MET A 239 -12.63 -0.31 -1.55
CA MET A 239 -12.50 -0.95 -2.87
C MET A 239 -13.29 -0.21 -3.96
N ASP A 240 -14.41 0.43 -3.62
CA ASP A 240 -15.15 1.27 -4.57
C ASP A 240 -14.30 2.45 -5.07
N ARG A 241 -13.65 3.19 -4.14
CA ARG A 241 -12.76 4.29 -4.52
C ARG A 241 -11.51 3.82 -5.27
N ILE A 242 -11.01 2.63 -4.96
CA ILE A 242 -9.88 2.04 -5.68
C ILE A 242 -10.28 1.73 -7.12
N TYR A 243 -11.46 1.13 -7.33
CA TYR A 243 -11.99 0.92 -8.68
C TYR A 243 -12.30 2.23 -9.39
N ASP A 244 -12.78 3.27 -8.70
CA ASP A 244 -12.96 4.61 -9.28
C ASP A 244 -11.62 5.21 -9.76
N TYR A 245 -10.57 5.09 -8.95
CA TYR A 245 -9.22 5.53 -9.35
C TYR A 245 -8.74 4.75 -10.59
N MET A 246 -8.87 3.42 -10.58
CA MET A 246 -8.46 2.60 -11.73
C MET A 246 -9.27 2.93 -12.99
N TYR A 247 -10.59 3.10 -12.85
CA TYR A 247 -11.49 3.51 -13.93
C TYR A 247 -11.03 4.84 -14.54
N HIS A 248 -10.85 5.85 -13.69
CA HIS A 248 -10.46 7.19 -14.14
C HIS A 248 -9.08 7.16 -14.80
N LEU A 249 -8.10 6.52 -14.17
CA LEU A 249 -6.75 6.41 -14.69
C LEU A 249 -6.71 5.76 -16.08
N ILE A 250 -7.38 4.63 -16.25
CA ILE A 250 -7.42 3.92 -17.54
C ILE A 250 -8.21 4.72 -18.58
N SER A 251 -9.34 5.33 -18.18
CA SER A 251 -10.17 6.11 -19.10
C SER A 251 -9.48 7.38 -19.59
N GLU A 252 -8.76 8.11 -18.74
CA GLU A 252 -7.98 9.26 -19.15
C GLU A 252 -6.77 8.85 -19.99
N TYR A 253 -6.09 7.76 -19.62
CA TYR A 253 -4.98 7.22 -20.41
C TYR A 253 -5.42 6.81 -21.81
N ALA A 254 -6.58 6.16 -21.96
CA ALA A 254 -7.10 5.74 -23.26
C ALA A 254 -7.34 6.92 -24.22
N LYS A 255 -7.71 8.10 -23.70
CA LYS A 255 -7.88 9.33 -24.52
C LYS A 255 -6.56 9.87 -25.09
N LEU A 256 -5.42 9.46 -24.53
CA LEU A 256 -4.10 9.88 -24.99
C LEU A 256 -3.60 9.02 -26.16
N GLN A 257 -4.25 7.89 -26.45
CA GLN A 257 -3.90 7.05 -27.60
C GLN A 257 -4.40 7.71 -28.88
N ASP A 258 -3.49 7.91 -29.83
CA ASP A 258 -3.75 8.47 -31.16
C ASP A 258 -4.11 7.38 -32.20
N PHE A 259 -4.35 6.16 -31.71
CA PHE A 259 -4.77 5.00 -32.48
C PHE A 259 -5.96 4.30 -31.83
N VAL A 260 -6.72 3.55 -32.61
CA VAL A 260 -7.76 2.66 -32.11
C VAL A 260 -7.11 1.33 -31.73
N PRO A 261 -7.18 0.88 -30.46
CA PRO A 261 -6.66 -0.42 -30.06
C PRO A 261 -7.30 -1.55 -30.87
N VAL A 262 -6.48 -2.48 -31.34
CA VAL A 262 -6.94 -3.66 -32.10
C VAL A 262 -6.28 -4.89 -31.50
N GLN A 263 -7.10 -5.89 -31.15
CA GLN A 263 -6.61 -7.15 -30.60
C GLN A 263 -5.58 -7.81 -31.55
N PRO A 264 -4.33 -8.04 -31.10
CA PRO A 264 -3.35 -8.79 -31.89
C PRO A 264 -3.78 -10.25 -32.08
N SER A 265 -3.47 -10.86 -33.22
CA SER A 265 -3.79 -12.27 -33.49
C SER A 265 -3.10 -13.27 -32.54
N SER A 266 -2.01 -12.86 -31.90
CA SER A 266 -1.27 -13.62 -30.90
C SER A 266 -1.76 -13.38 -29.46
N ALA A 267 -2.73 -12.49 -29.25
CA ALA A 267 -3.21 -12.17 -27.92
C ALA A 267 -4.01 -13.33 -27.30
N LEU A 268 -3.84 -13.52 -26.00
CA LEU A 268 -4.61 -14.50 -25.24
C LEU A 268 -5.73 -13.78 -24.47
N GLU A 269 -6.95 -14.28 -24.62
CA GLU A 269 -8.07 -13.81 -23.82
C GLU A 269 -7.89 -14.27 -22.37
N ILE A 270 -8.05 -13.34 -21.42
CA ILE A 270 -8.01 -13.62 -20.00
C ILE A 270 -9.40 -13.36 -19.41
N CYS A 271 -9.90 -14.32 -18.63
CA CYS A 271 -11.14 -14.23 -17.89
C CYS A 271 -10.91 -14.70 -16.43
N MET A 272 -11.94 -14.61 -15.59
CA MET A 272 -11.82 -15.07 -14.20
C MET A 272 -11.47 -16.56 -14.12
N ASP A 273 -12.07 -17.39 -14.98
CA ASP A 273 -11.86 -18.84 -14.97
C ASP A 273 -10.43 -19.19 -15.40
N SER A 274 -9.85 -18.47 -16.37
CA SER A 274 -8.46 -18.69 -16.76
C SER A 274 -7.48 -18.35 -15.63
N VAL A 275 -7.69 -17.22 -14.93
CA VAL A 275 -6.88 -16.87 -13.74
C VAL A 275 -7.02 -17.92 -12.63
N LEU A 276 -8.24 -18.39 -12.36
CA LEU A 276 -8.49 -19.41 -11.35
C LEU A 276 -7.92 -20.78 -11.75
N CYS A 277 -7.79 -21.08 -13.05
CA CYS A 277 -7.18 -22.32 -13.54
C CYS A 277 -5.69 -22.38 -13.18
N PHE A 278 -4.96 -21.27 -13.31
CA PHE A 278 -3.54 -21.19 -12.96
C PHE A 278 -3.26 -21.04 -11.46
N ALA A 279 -4.26 -20.63 -10.68
CA ALA A 279 -4.11 -20.41 -9.24
C ALA A 279 -4.08 -21.75 -8.46
N ASP A 280 -3.19 -21.84 -7.46
CA ASP A 280 -3.26 -22.92 -6.47
C ASP A 280 -4.49 -22.78 -5.55
N GLU A 281 -4.79 -23.79 -4.73
CA GLU A 281 -5.97 -23.78 -3.86
C GLU A 281 -5.96 -22.63 -2.82
N LYS A 282 -4.79 -22.21 -2.35
CA LYS A 282 -4.68 -21.07 -1.43
C LYS A 282 -4.95 -19.77 -2.17
N GLN A 283 -4.36 -19.59 -3.34
CA GLN A 283 -4.57 -18.43 -4.21
C GLN A 283 -6.04 -18.31 -4.64
N LYS A 284 -6.67 -19.40 -5.09
CA LYS A 284 -8.10 -19.46 -5.43
C LYS A 284 -8.98 -18.96 -4.29
N ARG A 285 -8.71 -19.39 -3.04
CA ARG A 285 -9.46 -18.92 -1.86
C ARG A 285 -9.33 -17.41 -1.65
N PHE A 286 -8.17 -16.82 -1.89
CA PHE A 286 -7.97 -15.38 -1.74
C PHE A 286 -8.65 -14.60 -2.87
N LEU A 287 -8.46 -15.03 -4.13
CA LEU A 287 -9.08 -14.41 -5.30
C LEU A 287 -10.61 -14.40 -5.19
N LYS A 288 -11.22 -15.54 -4.82
CA LYS A 288 -12.68 -15.65 -4.67
C LYS A 288 -13.28 -14.72 -3.60
N ARG A 289 -12.48 -14.29 -2.62
CA ARG A 289 -12.91 -13.35 -1.55
C ARG A 289 -12.88 -11.89 -1.99
N SER A 290 -12.23 -11.58 -3.10
CA SER A 290 -12.12 -10.23 -3.65
C SER A 290 -12.92 -10.04 -4.95
N ILE A 291 -13.86 -10.94 -5.25
CA ILE A 291 -14.77 -10.81 -6.40
C ILE A 291 -15.59 -9.52 -6.26
N ALA A 292 -15.54 -8.67 -7.28
CA ALA A 292 -16.35 -7.49 -7.38
C ALA A 292 -17.76 -7.81 -7.90
N TYR A 293 -18.69 -6.94 -7.54
CA TYR A 293 -20.06 -6.93 -8.08
C TYR A 293 -20.27 -5.64 -8.88
N PRO A 294 -21.14 -5.66 -9.90
CA PRO A 294 -21.47 -4.45 -10.66
C PRO A 294 -21.85 -3.29 -9.74
N SER A 295 -21.37 -2.09 -10.07
CA SER A 295 -21.70 -0.88 -9.32
C SER A 295 -23.14 -0.46 -9.54
N PRO A 296 -23.88 -0.11 -8.47
CA PRO A 296 -25.20 0.50 -8.59
C PRO A 296 -25.12 1.95 -9.09
N GLY A 297 -23.94 2.59 -8.99
CA GLY A 297 -23.69 3.95 -9.45
C GLY A 297 -22.65 4.01 -10.56
N SER A 298 -22.65 5.12 -11.30
CA SER A 298 -21.57 5.45 -12.24
C SER A 298 -20.24 5.60 -11.52
N PRO A 299 -19.11 5.33 -12.20
CA PRO A 299 -17.79 5.65 -11.67
C PRO A 299 -17.70 7.12 -11.25
N CYS A 300 -16.89 7.41 -10.23
CA CYS A 300 -16.64 8.78 -9.78
C CYS A 300 -16.03 9.62 -10.92
N SER A 301 -16.55 10.84 -11.12
CA SER A 301 -15.92 11.85 -11.98
C SER A 301 -15.01 12.74 -11.15
N LEU A 302 -13.74 12.85 -11.55
CA LEU A 302 -12.86 13.91 -11.05
C LEU A 302 -13.11 15.16 -11.91
N SER A 303 -13.40 16.29 -11.25
CA SER A 303 -13.49 17.58 -11.94
C SER A 303 -12.14 17.90 -12.56
N SER A 304 -12.15 18.13 -13.87
CA SER A 304 -11.01 18.56 -14.68
C SER A 304 -10.47 19.92 -14.23
#